data_AF-W9YN80-F1
#
_entry.id   AF-W9YN80-F1
#
_cell.length_a   1.000
_cell.length_b   1.000
_cell.length_c   1.000
_cell.angle_alpha   90.00
_cell.angle_beta   90.00
_cell.angle_gamma   90.00
#
_symmetry.space_group_name_H-M   'P 1'
#
loop_
_entity.id
_entity.type
_entity.pdbx_description
1 polymer ?
#
loop_
_entity_poly.entity_id
_entity_poly.type
_entity_poly.pdbx_seq_one_letter_code
_entity_poly.pdbx_strand_id
1 'polypeptide(L)'
;MEFSGEEDGEEDDRNSWFLRQPCCATKRPPQWDPSCMEKGGSGDYVDDDGNETPWIESRVELRRRWQQRRAIELNEDEGATVDLLQDTDEVDICMPKTDEILNFLHGAHMEALRGEKWTRQEELPEVAWIEESSFRGGTRRSRPNKGPLTAHGLYRQLRKRRFISHGGPALHTRGANSGFGPDRASDTNPRGRAAAAAVEAKARAALVSSMASTDIERSSSCSSGDPHVPAPVAHEPGDDEVEVESESDADRQLIYVQGLDRWTASALIGSVSIPLAPALRDALYSHLASETFVGVTLPAQGPWVFRFELHLPFPVWSRSLKPREDLRRGQDGEPLRHYTDVTFLNWGDGPEREYIYEGHVSCVVVGSNRQIWSAYCFEDKYFESPDTRQTVRDYYEDSLGPEGAPMDPLTNGEFDANYTPQKPEEYLLAVLWARTKQIYTHWLQVKGKQKQSIKVYKRVSASPSPCDSRSVEECASAIKRYMSGIQHARYKS
;
A
#
# COMPACT_ATOMS: atom_id res chain seq x y z
N MET A 1 -2.87 12.96 64.68
CA MET A 1 -3.79 12.52 63.61
C MET A 1 -2.90 12.19 62.43
N GLU A 2 -2.46 10.94 62.40
CA GLU A 2 -1.65 10.38 61.31
C GLU A 2 -2.63 9.92 60.22
N PHE A 3 -2.46 10.44 59.01
CA PHE A 3 -3.14 9.96 57.82
C PHE A 3 -2.20 8.97 57.13
N SER A 4 -2.51 7.69 57.27
CA SER A 4 -1.94 6.61 56.47
C SER A 4 -2.51 6.71 55.05
N GLY A 5 -1.68 7.08 54.08
CA GLY A 5 -1.97 6.94 52.66
C GLY A 5 -1.64 5.52 52.22
N GLU A 6 -2.67 4.78 51.79
CA GLU A 6 -2.51 3.55 51.01
C GLU A 6 -2.14 3.94 49.58
N GLU A 7 -0.89 3.65 49.21
CA GLU A 7 -0.44 3.65 47.81
C GLU A 7 -0.80 2.29 47.21
N ASP A 8 -1.85 2.24 46.39
CA ASP A 8 -2.15 1.09 45.55
C ASP A 8 -1.12 1.01 44.41
N GLY A 9 -0.19 0.06 44.54
CA GLY A 9 0.75 -0.30 43.49
C GLY A 9 0.06 -0.97 42.31
N GLU A 10 -0.25 -0.20 41.27
CA GLU A 10 -0.51 -0.73 39.93
C GLU A 10 0.84 -1.08 39.27
N GLU A 11 1.30 -2.31 39.49
CA GLU A 11 2.48 -2.89 38.83
C GLU A 11 2.30 -2.94 37.30
N ASP A 12 3.40 -2.61 36.64
CA ASP A 12 3.57 -2.38 35.22
C ASP A 12 3.47 -3.67 34.38
N ASP A 13 2.25 -4.04 34.00
CA ASP A 13 1.92 -5.22 33.20
C ASP A 13 2.21 -5.04 31.69
N ARG A 14 3.20 -4.22 31.33
CA ARG A 14 3.50 -3.84 29.93
C ARG A 14 4.45 -4.76 29.18
N ASN A 15 5.13 -5.71 29.84
CA ASN A 15 6.20 -6.50 29.19
C ASN A 15 6.04 -8.04 29.18
N SER A 16 4.87 -8.61 29.49
CA SER A 16 4.69 -10.07 29.65
C SER A 16 3.85 -10.78 28.55
N TRP A 17 3.79 -10.25 27.31
CA TRP A 17 2.98 -10.85 26.23
C TRP A 17 3.76 -11.53 25.10
N PHE A 18 5.10 -11.54 25.12
CA PHE A 18 5.88 -12.33 24.15
C PHE A 18 6.14 -13.74 24.70
N LEU A 19 5.73 -14.76 23.93
CA LEU A 19 5.95 -16.21 24.10
C LEU A 19 4.95 -16.98 24.98
N ARG A 20 3.66 -16.96 24.63
CA ARG A 20 2.84 -18.18 24.71
C ARG A 20 2.40 -18.61 23.32
N GLN A 21 3.05 -19.64 22.79
CA GLN A 21 2.58 -20.37 21.61
C GLN A 21 1.19 -20.94 21.92
N PRO A 22 0.16 -20.69 21.11
CA PRO A 22 -1.00 -21.56 21.09
C PRO A 22 -0.58 -22.89 20.47
N CYS A 23 -0.75 -23.99 21.20
CA CYS A 23 -0.72 -25.33 20.63
C CYS A 23 -1.84 -25.43 19.58
N CYS A 24 -1.52 -25.18 18.31
CA CYS A 24 -2.39 -25.53 17.20
C CYS A 24 -2.46 -27.06 17.16
N ALA A 25 -3.52 -27.63 17.72
CA ALA A 25 -3.91 -28.99 17.41
C ALA A 25 -4.15 -29.07 15.90
N THR A 26 -3.27 -29.78 15.20
CA THR A 26 -3.38 -30.07 13.77
C THR A 26 -4.64 -30.91 13.53
N LYS A 27 -5.76 -30.24 13.25
CA LYS A 27 -6.91 -30.92 12.65
C LYS A 27 -6.51 -31.32 11.24
N ARG A 28 -6.58 -32.62 10.95
CA ARG A 28 -6.37 -33.17 9.60
C ARG A 28 -7.30 -32.44 8.62
N PRO A 29 -6.83 -32.16 7.39
CA PRO A 29 -7.71 -31.64 6.35
C PRO A 29 -8.88 -32.62 6.11
N PRO A 30 -10.07 -32.13 5.76
CA PRO A 30 -11.18 -32.99 5.39
C PRO A 30 -10.72 -33.94 4.27
N GLN A 31 -10.88 -35.22 4.54
CA GLN A 31 -10.52 -36.28 3.61
C GLN A 31 -11.46 -36.17 2.40
N TRP A 32 -10.88 -35.97 1.22
CA TRP A 32 -11.58 -35.82 -0.04
C TRP A 32 -12.42 -37.08 -0.32
N ASP A 33 -13.73 -36.93 -0.52
CA ASP A 33 -14.66 -38.02 -0.82
C ASP A 33 -14.78 -38.20 -2.34
N PRO A 34 -14.25 -39.29 -2.93
CA PRO A 34 -14.30 -39.52 -4.38
C PRO A 34 -15.71 -39.82 -4.92
N SER A 35 -16.70 -40.06 -4.06
CA SER A 35 -18.05 -40.45 -4.49
C SER A 35 -18.87 -39.32 -5.14
N CYS A 36 -18.41 -38.07 -5.05
CA CYS A 36 -19.08 -36.91 -5.65
C CYS A 36 -18.90 -36.77 -7.18
N MET A 37 -18.05 -37.58 -7.82
CA MET A 37 -17.74 -37.48 -9.26
C MET A 37 -18.42 -38.54 -10.15
N GLU A 38 -19.15 -39.52 -9.60
CA GLU A 38 -19.65 -40.66 -10.40
C GLU A 38 -21.02 -40.46 -11.08
N LYS A 39 -21.63 -39.26 -11.02
CA LYS A 39 -22.80 -38.94 -11.86
C LYS A 39 -22.40 -38.04 -13.03
N GLY A 40 -21.74 -38.66 -14.00
CA GLY A 40 -21.40 -38.05 -15.29
C GLY A 40 -22.65 -37.79 -16.13
N GLY A 41 -23.14 -36.55 -16.12
CA GLY A 41 -23.68 -35.93 -17.32
C GLY A 41 -22.54 -35.15 -17.95
N SER A 42 -22.26 -35.35 -19.25
CA SER A 42 -21.34 -34.45 -19.96
C SER A 42 -21.89 -33.04 -19.82
N GLY A 43 -21.10 -32.14 -19.25
CA GLY A 43 -21.45 -30.73 -19.07
C GLY A 43 -21.37 -30.01 -20.41
N ASP A 44 -22.17 -30.44 -21.37
CA ASP A 44 -22.30 -29.76 -22.66
C ASP A 44 -23.21 -28.55 -22.47
N TYR A 45 -22.73 -27.40 -22.96
CA TYR A 45 -23.46 -26.16 -22.89
C TYR A 45 -24.49 -26.15 -24.01
N VAL A 46 -25.76 -26.00 -23.67
CA VAL A 46 -26.83 -25.82 -24.66
C VAL A 46 -26.96 -24.33 -24.90
N ASP A 47 -26.70 -23.89 -26.14
CA ASP A 47 -26.85 -22.48 -26.52
C ASP A 47 -28.33 -22.06 -26.60
N ASP A 48 -28.57 -20.76 -26.81
CA ASP A 48 -29.92 -20.18 -26.91
C ASP A 48 -30.77 -20.78 -28.06
N ASP A 49 -30.12 -21.46 -29.02
CA ASP A 49 -30.74 -22.12 -30.16
C ASP A 49 -31.00 -23.62 -29.89
N GLY A 50 -30.68 -24.11 -28.69
CA GLY A 50 -30.87 -25.50 -28.28
C GLY A 50 -29.78 -26.46 -28.77
N ASN A 51 -28.66 -25.95 -29.30
CA ASN A 51 -27.56 -26.78 -29.75
C ASN A 51 -26.59 -27.06 -28.60
N GLU A 52 -26.32 -28.34 -28.39
CA GLU A 52 -25.23 -28.80 -27.53
C GLU A 52 -23.89 -28.47 -28.22
N THR A 53 -23.24 -27.41 -27.77
CA THR A 53 -21.86 -27.13 -28.16
C THR A 53 -20.94 -27.67 -27.06
N PRO A 54 -19.86 -28.40 -27.41
CA PRO A 54 -18.85 -28.77 -26.45
C PRO A 54 -18.42 -27.52 -25.68
N TRP A 55 -18.33 -27.62 -24.36
CA TRP A 55 -18.05 -26.45 -23.50
C TRP A 55 -16.81 -25.64 -23.95
N ILE A 56 -15.83 -26.29 -24.61
CA ILE A 56 -14.64 -25.65 -25.20
C ILE A 56 -14.99 -24.75 -26.40
N GLU A 57 -15.91 -25.17 -27.27
CA GLU A 57 -16.34 -24.40 -28.44
C GLU A 57 -17.25 -23.24 -28.04
N SER A 58 -18.17 -23.45 -27.09
CA SER A 58 -18.96 -22.37 -26.48
C SER A 58 -18.05 -21.32 -25.83
N ARG A 59 -16.92 -21.73 -25.25
CA ARG A 59 -15.92 -20.82 -24.67
C ARG A 59 -15.19 -19.98 -25.72
N VAL A 60 -14.80 -20.58 -26.84
CA VAL A 60 -14.17 -19.85 -27.96
C VAL A 60 -15.15 -18.84 -28.54
N GLU A 61 -16.42 -19.21 -28.68
CA GLU A 61 -17.44 -18.33 -29.26
C GLU A 61 -17.89 -17.24 -28.29
N LEU A 62 -17.98 -17.52 -26.99
CA LEU A 62 -18.25 -16.49 -25.96
C LEU A 62 -17.11 -15.46 -25.90
N ARG A 63 -15.85 -15.93 -25.95
CA ARG A 63 -14.67 -15.05 -26.07
C ARG A 63 -14.72 -14.22 -27.35
N ARG A 64 -15.07 -14.83 -28.50
CA ARG A 64 -15.22 -14.10 -29.76
C ARG A 64 -16.34 -13.06 -29.68
N ARG A 65 -17.50 -13.37 -29.10
CA ARG A 65 -18.63 -12.43 -28.93
C ARG A 65 -18.30 -11.30 -27.94
N TRP A 66 -17.59 -11.60 -26.85
CA TRP A 66 -17.09 -10.58 -25.93
C TRP A 66 -16.07 -9.69 -26.63
N GLN A 67 -15.06 -10.25 -27.29
CA GLN A 67 -14.07 -9.50 -28.06
C GLN A 67 -14.72 -8.70 -29.21
N GLN A 68 -15.77 -9.21 -29.86
CA GLN A 68 -16.50 -8.50 -30.92
C GLN A 68 -17.36 -7.34 -30.38
N ARG A 69 -18.13 -7.54 -29.30
CA ARG A 69 -18.86 -6.43 -28.65
C ARG A 69 -17.90 -5.36 -28.14
N ARG A 70 -16.76 -5.82 -27.60
CA ARG A 70 -15.69 -4.98 -27.09
C ARG A 70 -14.94 -4.20 -28.17
N ALA A 71 -14.66 -4.81 -29.32
CA ALA A 71 -14.01 -4.14 -30.46
C ALA A 71 -14.93 -3.10 -31.14
N ILE A 72 -16.23 -3.15 -30.89
CA ILE A 72 -17.21 -2.19 -31.40
C ILE A 72 -17.41 -1.02 -30.42
N GLU A 73 -17.22 -1.23 -29.12
CA GLU A 73 -17.52 -0.23 -28.07
C GLU A 73 -16.30 0.42 -27.41
N LEU A 74 -15.16 -0.28 -27.30
CA LEU A 74 -13.97 0.25 -26.65
C LEU A 74 -13.00 0.81 -27.68
N ASN A 75 -12.49 2.02 -27.43
CA ASN A 75 -11.38 2.56 -28.21
C ASN A 75 -10.15 1.64 -28.04
N GLU A 76 -9.21 1.59 -29.00
CA GLU A 76 -8.02 0.71 -28.95
C GLU A 76 -7.26 0.79 -27.61
N ASP A 77 -7.38 1.95 -26.93
CA ASP A 77 -6.77 2.27 -25.65
C ASP A 77 -7.43 1.63 -24.41
N GLU A 78 -8.75 1.44 -24.43
CA GLU A 78 -9.46 0.70 -23.38
C GLU A 78 -9.21 -0.81 -23.51
N GLY A 79 -8.99 -1.28 -24.74
CA GLY A 79 -8.50 -2.63 -25.02
C GLY A 79 -7.17 -2.92 -24.32
N ALA A 80 -6.16 -2.05 -24.50
CA ALA A 80 -4.86 -2.21 -23.86
C ALA A 80 -4.92 -2.16 -22.32
N THR A 81 -5.81 -1.34 -21.77
CA THR A 81 -6.04 -1.27 -20.32
C THR A 81 -6.60 -2.59 -19.80
N VAL A 82 -7.57 -3.16 -20.51
CA VAL A 82 -8.14 -4.41 -20.05
C VAL A 82 -7.18 -5.55 -20.29
N ASP A 83 -6.50 -5.63 -21.42
CA ASP A 83 -5.47 -6.66 -21.67
C ASP A 83 -4.40 -6.68 -20.57
N LEU A 84 -4.11 -5.52 -19.98
CA LEU A 84 -3.22 -5.38 -18.82
C LEU A 84 -3.84 -5.89 -17.51
N LEU A 85 -5.16 -5.76 -17.35
CA LEU A 85 -5.90 -6.27 -16.20
C LEU A 85 -6.21 -7.78 -16.30
N GLN A 86 -6.38 -8.33 -17.51
CA GLN A 86 -6.65 -9.75 -17.69
C GLN A 86 -5.38 -10.57 -17.42
N ASP A 87 -5.44 -11.47 -16.43
CA ASP A 87 -4.37 -12.45 -16.27
C ASP A 87 -4.45 -13.46 -17.42
N THR A 88 -3.30 -13.81 -18.01
CA THR A 88 -3.27 -14.88 -19.02
C THR A 88 -3.61 -16.24 -18.40
N ASP A 89 -3.44 -16.38 -17.08
CA ASP A 89 -3.53 -17.65 -16.38
C ASP A 89 -4.85 -17.81 -15.56
N GLU A 90 -5.61 -16.72 -15.34
CA GLU A 90 -6.92 -16.81 -14.68
C GLU A 90 -7.98 -17.26 -15.70
N VAL A 91 -8.46 -18.49 -15.53
CA VAL A 91 -9.40 -19.16 -16.44
C VAL A 91 -10.84 -18.65 -16.26
N ASP A 92 -11.10 -17.41 -16.64
CA ASP A 92 -12.23 -16.89 -17.43
C ASP A 92 -13.67 -17.43 -17.16
N ILE A 93 -14.16 -17.42 -15.91
CA ILE A 93 -15.61 -17.49 -15.63
C ILE A 93 -16.09 -16.33 -14.74
N CYS A 94 -15.20 -15.70 -13.98
CA CYS A 94 -15.44 -14.43 -13.32
C CYS A 94 -14.07 -13.89 -12.94
N MET A 95 -13.67 -12.71 -13.43
CA MET A 95 -12.51 -12.01 -12.89
C MET A 95 -13.02 -10.94 -11.94
N PRO A 96 -13.48 -11.31 -10.73
CA PRO A 96 -14.04 -10.34 -9.78
C PRO A 96 -13.05 -9.21 -9.50
N LYS A 97 -11.74 -9.50 -9.57
CA LYS A 97 -10.70 -8.50 -9.47
C LYS A 97 -10.74 -7.44 -10.56
N THR A 98 -10.90 -7.89 -11.81
CA THR A 98 -10.95 -6.97 -12.96
C THR A 98 -12.23 -6.16 -12.92
N ASP A 99 -13.36 -6.80 -12.60
CA ASP A 99 -14.66 -6.11 -12.53
C ASP A 99 -14.65 -5.05 -11.41
N GLU A 100 -14.09 -5.36 -10.25
CA GLU A 100 -13.95 -4.41 -9.13
C GLU A 100 -13.09 -3.20 -9.51
N ILE A 101 -11.95 -3.44 -10.18
CA ILE A 101 -11.08 -2.36 -10.66
C ILE A 101 -11.81 -1.53 -11.72
N LEU A 102 -12.45 -2.15 -12.71
CA LEU A 102 -13.18 -1.43 -13.76
C LEU A 102 -14.34 -0.60 -13.21
N ASN A 103 -15.07 -1.14 -12.22
CA ASN A 103 -16.10 -0.43 -11.47
C ASN A 103 -15.53 0.83 -10.80
N PHE A 104 -14.38 0.71 -10.13
CA PHE A 104 -13.68 1.83 -9.50
C PHE A 104 -13.17 2.88 -10.51
N LEU A 105 -12.71 2.43 -11.69
CA LEU A 105 -12.21 3.32 -12.74
C LEU A 105 -13.32 4.05 -13.52
N HIS A 106 -14.60 3.81 -13.21
CA HIS A 106 -15.72 4.39 -13.94
C HIS A 106 -15.62 5.92 -14.03
N GLY A 107 -15.65 6.44 -15.27
CA GLY A 107 -15.55 7.86 -15.60
C GLY A 107 -14.12 8.41 -15.73
N ALA A 108 -13.09 7.61 -15.44
CA ALA A 108 -11.69 7.94 -15.70
C ALA A 108 -11.27 7.43 -17.08
N HIS A 109 -11.03 8.33 -18.03
CA HIS A 109 -10.64 7.98 -19.39
C HIS A 109 -9.16 8.23 -19.62
N MET A 110 -8.43 7.23 -20.10
CA MET A 110 -6.99 7.31 -20.34
C MET A 110 -6.57 8.43 -21.29
N GLU A 111 -7.42 8.79 -22.26
CA GLU A 111 -7.17 9.88 -23.20
C GLU A 111 -6.96 11.24 -22.50
N ALA A 112 -7.70 11.51 -21.43
CA ALA A 112 -7.57 12.74 -20.68
C ALA A 112 -6.20 12.83 -19.98
N LEU A 113 -5.64 11.69 -19.56
CA LEU A 113 -4.29 11.63 -18.96
C LEU A 113 -3.18 11.75 -20.00
N ARG A 114 -3.42 11.33 -21.25
CA ARG A 114 -2.45 11.38 -22.36
C ARG A 114 -2.30 12.77 -22.96
N GLY A 115 -3.32 13.62 -22.84
CA GLY A 115 -3.28 15.00 -23.33
C GLY A 115 -2.06 15.76 -22.79
N GLU A 116 -1.49 16.65 -23.59
CA GLU A 116 -0.33 17.44 -23.16
C GLU A 116 -0.65 18.29 -21.92
N LYS A 117 -1.89 18.76 -21.84
CA LYS A 117 -2.44 19.52 -20.72
C LYS A 117 -3.72 18.82 -20.26
N TRP A 118 -3.98 18.92 -18.96
CA TRP A 118 -5.27 18.55 -18.39
C TRP A 118 -6.34 19.54 -18.88
N THR A 119 -7.40 19.04 -19.51
CA THR A 119 -8.45 19.87 -20.15
C THR A 119 -9.81 19.79 -19.46
N ARG A 120 -9.97 18.93 -18.44
CA ARG A 120 -11.23 18.83 -17.71
C ARG A 120 -11.38 19.99 -16.71
N GLN A 121 -12.62 20.31 -16.39
CA GLN A 121 -12.96 21.35 -15.43
C GLN A 121 -12.61 20.97 -13.98
N GLU A 122 -12.57 19.68 -13.67
CA GLU A 122 -12.22 19.18 -12.34
C GLU A 122 -10.73 19.35 -12.08
N GLU A 123 -10.35 19.98 -10.97
CA GLU A 123 -8.97 20.01 -10.50
C GLU A 123 -8.59 18.63 -9.95
N LEU A 124 -7.45 18.10 -10.38
CA LEU A 124 -6.92 16.84 -9.88
C LEU A 124 -6.15 17.09 -8.58
N PRO A 125 -6.40 16.33 -7.51
CA PRO A 125 -5.69 16.50 -6.26
C PRO A 125 -4.24 16.01 -6.40
N GLU A 126 -3.32 16.61 -5.64
CA GLU A 126 -1.91 16.23 -5.60
C GLU A 126 -1.67 15.12 -4.57
N VAL A 127 -2.10 13.92 -4.92
CA VAL A 127 -2.13 12.76 -4.02
C VAL A 127 -0.95 11.80 -4.19
N ALA A 128 -0.10 12.02 -5.20
CA ALA A 128 0.96 11.10 -5.55
C ALA A 128 2.37 11.67 -5.30
N TRP A 129 3.28 10.80 -4.90
CA TRP A 129 4.69 11.10 -4.71
C TRP A 129 5.54 10.02 -5.39
N ILE A 130 6.61 10.44 -6.06
CA ILE A 130 7.56 9.52 -6.69
C ILE A 130 8.98 9.86 -6.21
N GLU A 131 9.72 8.83 -5.80
CA GLU A 131 11.18 8.88 -5.67
C GLU A 131 11.83 7.86 -6.61
N GLU A 132 12.85 8.32 -7.32
CA GLU A 132 13.60 7.53 -8.28
C GLU A 132 15.08 7.62 -7.93
N SER A 133 15.74 6.48 -7.78
CA SER A 133 17.17 6.44 -7.43
C SER A 133 17.94 5.39 -8.21
N SER A 134 19.20 5.69 -8.49
CA SER A 134 20.18 4.80 -9.11
C SER A 134 21.24 4.43 -8.07
N PHE A 135 21.71 3.19 -8.11
CA PHE A 135 22.81 2.70 -7.25
C PHE A 135 24.05 2.31 -8.07
N ARG A 136 24.04 2.58 -9.38
CA ARG A 136 25.16 2.31 -10.28
C ARG A 136 26.41 3.05 -9.82
N GLY A 137 27.53 2.32 -9.76
CA GLY A 137 28.81 2.87 -9.31
C GLY A 137 28.97 2.97 -7.79
N GLY A 138 28.11 2.30 -7.01
CA GLY A 138 28.23 2.23 -5.55
C GLY A 138 27.86 3.52 -4.81
N THR A 139 27.50 4.58 -5.54
CA THR A 139 26.99 5.83 -4.99
C THR A 139 25.52 5.97 -5.36
N ARG A 140 24.67 6.23 -4.37
CA ARG A 140 23.26 6.51 -4.64
C ARG A 140 23.12 7.85 -5.34
N ARG A 141 22.41 7.88 -6.46
CA ARG A 141 22.02 9.10 -7.18
C ARG A 141 20.50 9.17 -7.19
N SER A 142 19.93 10.12 -6.45
CA SER A 142 18.49 10.38 -6.51
C SER A 142 18.20 11.34 -7.65
N ARG A 143 17.11 11.11 -8.38
CA ARG A 143 16.58 12.11 -9.30
C ARG A 143 15.94 13.23 -8.50
N PRO A 144 16.01 14.50 -8.96
CA PRO A 144 15.33 15.60 -8.28
C PRO A 144 13.85 15.29 -8.08
N ASN A 145 13.41 15.34 -6.83
CA ASN A 145 12.00 15.16 -6.49
C ASN A 145 11.20 16.36 -7.03
N LYS A 146 10.14 16.07 -7.79
CA LYS A 146 9.27 17.09 -8.39
C LYS A 146 8.20 17.61 -7.44
N GLY A 147 8.15 17.07 -6.22
CA GLY A 147 7.10 17.33 -5.26
C GLY A 147 5.82 16.55 -5.53
N PRO A 148 4.71 16.98 -4.90
CA PRO A 148 3.41 16.35 -5.06
C PRO A 148 2.96 16.34 -6.53
N LEU A 149 2.37 15.23 -6.95
CA LEU A 149 1.91 15.02 -8.31
C LEU A 149 0.40 14.78 -8.33
N THR A 150 -0.27 15.43 -9.29
CA THR A 150 -1.62 15.05 -9.70
C THR A 150 -1.59 13.75 -10.50
N ALA A 151 -2.74 13.11 -10.73
CA ALA A 151 -2.80 11.92 -11.59
C ALA A 151 -2.22 12.15 -13.00
N HIS A 152 -2.43 13.33 -13.59
CA HIS A 152 -1.84 13.71 -14.88
C HIS A 152 -0.32 13.86 -14.79
N GLY A 153 0.18 14.55 -13.75
CA GLY A 153 1.61 14.69 -13.49
C GLY A 153 2.30 13.35 -13.25
N LEU A 154 1.67 12.48 -12.47
CA LEU A 154 2.10 11.10 -12.22
C LEU A 154 2.18 10.33 -13.54
N TYR A 155 1.11 10.31 -14.34
CA TYR A 155 1.11 9.62 -15.65
C TYR A 155 2.27 10.07 -16.55
N ARG A 156 2.47 11.38 -16.70
CA ARG A 156 3.56 11.94 -17.53
C ARG A 156 4.93 11.57 -16.99
N GLN A 157 5.12 11.64 -15.68
CA GLN A 157 6.38 11.26 -15.05
C GLN A 157 6.65 9.76 -15.23
N LEU A 158 5.62 8.93 -15.08
CA LEU A 158 5.76 7.48 -15.21
C LEU A 158 6.02 7.00 -16.66
N ARG A 159 5.61 7.78 -17.66
CA ARG A 159 5.85 7.49 -19.09
C ARG A 159 7.24 7.84 -19.59
N LYS A 160 8.03 8.60 -18.82
CA LYS A 160 9.43 8.86 -19.17
C LYS A 160 10.21 7.54 -19.23
N ARG A 161 11.19 7.45 -20.14
CA ARG A 161 12.13 6.31 -20.15
C ARG A 161 13.02 6.39 -18.91
N ARG A 162 13.14 5.27 -18.20
CA ARG A 162 13.81 5.20 -16.88
C ARG A 162 14.90 4.17 -16.77
N PHE A 163 14.80 3.11 -17.55
CA PHE A 163 15.77 2.04 -17.59
C PHE A 163 16.46 2.11 -18.94
N ILE A 164 17.79 1.98 -18.96
CA ILE A 164 18.52 1.73 -20.19
C ILE A 164 17.85 0.52 -20.82
N SER A 165 17.14 0.75 -21.92
CA SER A 165 16.96 -0.31 -22.91
C SER A 165 18.38 -0.62 -23.31
N HIS A 166 19.01 -1.62 -22.66
CA HIS A 166 20.36 -2.05 -22.95
C HIS A 166 20.38 -2.16 -24.46
N GLY A 167 21.00 -1.17 -25.10
CA GLY A 167 21.25 -1.17 -26.51
C GLY A 167 22.26 -2.27 -26.67
N GLY A 168 21.78 -3.52 -26.65
CA GLY A 168 22.54 -4.63 -27.13
C GLY A 168 23.08 -4.15 -28.47
N PRO A 169 24.40 -4.16 -28.68
CA PRO A 169 24.97 -3.69 -29.93
C PRO A 169 24.15 -4.34 -31.02
N ALA A 170 23.52 -3.54 -31.87
CA ALA A 170 22.56 -4.00 -32.88
C ALA A 170 23.14 -5.27 -33.48
N LEU A 171 22.56 -6.42 -33.11
CA LEU A 171 23.06 -7.72 -33.52
C LEU A 171 22.80 -7.75 -35.02
N HIS A 172 23.80 -7.30 -35.79
CA HIS A 172 23.91 -7.60 -37.19
C HIS A 172 23.78 -9.12 -37.26
N THR A 173 22.64 -9.56 -37.78
CA THR A 173 22.33 -10.93 -38.12
C THR A 173 23.36 -11.41 -39.14
N ARG A 174 24.51 -11.86 -38.63
CA ARG A 174 25.50 -12.60 -39.39
C ARG A 174 25.52 -14.00 -38.82
N GLY A 175 25.10 -14.93 -39.67
CA GLY A 175 24.66 -16.25 -39.27
C GLY A 175 25.75 -17.19 -38.76
N ALA A 176 25.20 -18.33 -38.33
CA ALA A 176 25.78 -19.66 -38.22
C ALA A 176 26.62 -20.01 -36.98
N ASN A 177 26.08 -21.00 -36.27
CA ASN A 177 26.73 -22.20 -35.73
C ASN A 177 27.98 -22.04 -34.84
N SER A 178 27.80 -22.32 -33.55
CA SER A 178 28.63 -23.29 -32.82
C SER A 178 27.97 -23.69 -31.50
N GLY A 179 28.08 -24.98 -31.17
CA GLY A 179 27.32 -25.66 -30.13
C GLY A 179 27.66 -25.31 -28.68
N PHE A 180 26.68 -25.53 -27.82
CA PHE A 180 26.78 -25.46 -26.36
C PHE A 180 26.99 -26.86 -25.76
N GLY A 181 28.10 -27.03 -25.04
CA GLY A 181 28.29 -28.11 -24.07
C GLY A 181 27.85 -27.65 -22.66
N PRO A 182 27.51 -28.58 -21.75
CA PRO A 182 27.03 -28.23 -20.42
C PRO A 182 28.20 -28.09 -19.43
N ASP A 183 28.36 -26.90 -18.84
CA ASP A 183 29.27 -26.69 -17.72
C ASP A 183 28.57 -27.00 -16.38
N ARG A 184 29.24 -27.87 -15.62
CA ARG A 184 28.94 -28.28 -14.25
C ARG A 184 29.18 -27.12 -13.29
N ALA A 185 28.17 -26.75 -12.52
CA ALA A 185 28.33 -25.93 -11.32
C ALA A 185 28.93 -26.77 -10.17
N SER A 186 30.06 -26.32 -9.63
CA SER A 186 30.62 -26.81 -8.37
C SER A 186 30.25 -25.88 -7.22
N ASP A 187 29.37 -26.37 -6.35
CA ASP A 187 29.14 -25.83 -5.01
C ASP A 187 30.37 -26.04 -4.12
N THR A 188 30.74 -25.00 -3.37
CA THR A 188 31.17 -24.98 -1.95
C THR A 188 32.14 -23.83 -1.68
N ASN A 189 31.63 -22.66 -1.26
CA ASN A 189 32.43 -21.65 -0.57
C ASN A 189 31.87 -21.41 0.85
N PRO A 190 32.40 -22.09 1.89
CA PRO A 190 31.90 -21.99 3.26
C PRO A 190 32.24 -20.67 3.97
N ARG A 191 32.99 -19.75 3.35
CA ARG A 191 33.35 -18.47 3.98
C ARG A 191 32.26 -17.39 3.91
N GLY A 192 31.26 -17.54 3.04
CA GLY A 192 30.17 -16.56 2.88
C GLY A 192 29.14 -16.56 4.01
N ARG A 193 28.94 -17.69 4.71
CA ARG A 193 27.91 -17.81 5.76
C ARG A 193 28.29 -17.11 7.07
N ALA A 194 29.57 -17.05 7.42
CA ALA A 194 30.02 -16.40 8.65
C ALA A 194 29.93 -14.87 8.56
N ALA A 195 30.18 -14.29 7.38
CA ALA A 195 30.07 -12.85 7.16
C ALA A 195 28.60 -12.38 7.16
N ALA A 196 27.68 -13.18 6.61
CA ALA A 196 26.25 -12.86 6.63
C ALA A 196 25.68 -12.85 8.06
N ALA A 197 26.04 -13.83 8.90
CA ALA A 197 25.61 -13.89 10.29
C ALA A 197 26.15 -12.73 11.15
N ALA A 198 27.36 -12.24 10.87
CA ALA A 198 27.94 -11.11 11.58
C ALA A 198 27.26 -9.77 11.23
N VAL A 199 26.83 -9.60 9.96
CA VAL A 199 26.07 -8.42 9.52
C VAL A 199 24.66 -8.42 10.10
N GLU A 200 24.00 -9.58 10.15
CA GLU A 200 22.66 -9.74 10.74
C GLU A 200 22.64 -9.49 12.26
N ALA A 201 23.68 -9.94 12.98
CA ALA A 201 23.84 -9.66 14.41
C ALA A 201 24.05 -8.17 14.69
N LYS A 202 24.81 -7.46 13.82
CA LYS A 202 25.05 -6.02 13.94
C LYS A 202 23.80 -5.19 13.65
N ALA A 203 22.98 -5.61 12.68
CA ALA A 203 21.69 -4.99 12.39
C ALA A 203 20.69 -5.17 13.54
N ARG A 204 20.63 -6.36 14.16
CA ARG A 204 19.81 -6.59 15.37
C ARG A 204 20.24 -5.73 16.56
N ALA A 205 21.54 -5.56 16.79
CA ALA A 205 22.07 -4.73 17.87
C ALA A 205 21.75 -3.24 17.68
N ALA A 206 21.78 -2.74 16.45
CA ALA A 206 21.39 -1.37 16.12
C ALA A 206 19.89 -1.12 16.34
N LEU A 207 19.04 -2.09 15.98
CA LEU A 207 17.59 -2.01 16.17
C LEU A 207 17.19 -1.99 17.66
N VAL A 208 17.87 -2.78 18.49
CA VAL A 208 17.62 -2.81 19.95
C VAL A 208 18.14 -1.53 20.63
N SER A 209 19.27 -0.96 20.20
CA SER A 209 19.77 0.32 20.74
C SER A 209 18.85 1.50 20.39
N SER A 210 18.23 1.49 19.21
CA SER A 210 17.27 2.53 18.80
C SER A 210 15.99 2.53 19.63
N MET A 211 15.63 1.41 20.28
CA MET A 211 14.43 1.32 21.13
C MET A 211 14.65 1.80 22.57
N ALA A 212 15.90 2.03 23.00
CA ALA A 212 16.25 2.31 24.39
C ALA A 212 16.62 3.77 24.68
N SER A 213 16.52 4.68 23.70
CA SER A 213 16.94 6.08 23.89
C SER A 213 15.84 7.06 23.46
N THR A 214 15.00 7.42 24.43
CA THR A 214 14.16 8.63 24.37
C THR A 214 14.39 9.41 25.66
N ASP A 215 15.54 10.07 25.75
CA ASP A 215 15.78 11.18 26.66
C ASP A 215 16.56 12.24 25.89
N ILE A 216 15.82 13.19 25.31
CA ILE A 216 16.40 14.38 24.67
C ILE A 216 16.41 15.48 25.73
N GLU A 217 17.50 15.57 26.49
CA GLU A 217 17.82 16.77 27.25
C GLU A 217 18.35 17.84 26.31
N ARG A 218 17.55 18.90 26.18
CA ARG A 218 17.80 20.09 25.38
C ARG A 218 18.77 20.99 26.14
N SER A 219 20.06 20.96 25.80
CA SER A 219 21.03 21.96 26.26
C SER A 219 21.45 22.89 25.12
N SER A 220 21.17 24.17 25.34
CA SER A 220 21.37 25.32 24.46
C SER A 220 22.70 25.98 24.78
N SER A 221 23.58 26.15 23.80
CA SER A 221 24.73 27.06 23.86
C SER A 221 25.41 27.17 22.49
N CYS A 222 25.00 28.16 21.68
CA CYS A 222 25.69 28.52 20.42
C CYS A 222 26.45 29.82 20.63
N SER A 223 27.79 29.73 20.66
CA SER A 223 28.68 30.89 20.64
C SER A 223 28.82 31.42 19.21
N SER A 224 28.59 32.71 19.05
CA SER A 224 28.76 33.50 17.83
C SER A 224 30.24 33.60 17.42
N GLY A 225 30.55 33.24 16.18
CA GLY A 225 31.85 33.48 15.54
C GLY A 225 31.67 33.69 14.04
N ASP A 226 31.68 34.96 13.64
CA ASP A 226 31.79 35.42 12.23
C ASP A 226 33.14 35.01 11.63
N PRO A 227 33.16 34.62 10.34
CA PRO A 227 34.25 35.07 9.50
C PRO A 227 33.81 35.55 8.11
N HIS A 228 34.18 36.80 7.84
CA HIS A 228 34.66 37.37 6.56
C HIS A 228 34.13 36.80 5.24
N VAL A 229 33.24 37.58 4.62
CA VAL A 229 32.84 37.49 3.21
C VAL A 229 33.88 38.22 2.33
N PRO A 230 34.51 37.56 1.32
CA PRO A 230 35.24 38.26 0.26
C PRO A 230 34.31 38.65 -0.90
N ALA A 231 34.64 39.79 -1.53
CA ALA A 231 33.89 40.45 -2.59
C ALA A 231 33.77 39.61 -3.89
N PRO A 232 32.70 39.81 -4.69
CA PRO A 232 32.44 39.01 -5.88
C PRO A 232 33.36 39.41 -7.05
N VAL A 233 34.03 38.41 -7.62
CA VAL A 233 34.79 38.51 -8.87
C VAL A 233 33.82 38.33 -10.04
N ALA A 234 33.77 39.30 -10.94
CA ALA A 234 32.98 39.26 -12.17
C ALA A 234 33.62 38.24 -13.14
N HIS A 235 32.93 37.12 -13.37
CA HIS A 235 33.25 36.19 -14.45
C HIS A 235 32.34 36.49 -15.66
N GLU A 236 32.97 36.66 -16.82
CA GLU A 236 32.30 36.84 -18.11
C GLU A 236 31.55 35.56 -18.53
N PRO A 237 30.43 35.67 -19.28
CA PRO A 237 29.65 34.53 -19.73
C PRO A 237 30.37 33.86 -20.90
N GLY A 238 31.07 32.76 -20.61
CA GLY A 238 31.43 31.78 -21.63
C GLY A 238 30.20 30.97 -22.01
N ASP A 239 29.95 30.85 -23.32
CA ASP A 239 28.93 29.99 -23.92
C ASP A 239 29.31 28.51 -23.74
N ASP A 240 29.35 28.04 -22.49
CA ASP A 240 29.45 26.62 -22.18
C ASP A 240 28.12 25.97 -22.56
N GLU A 241 28.13 25.24 -23.68
CA GLU A 241 27.05 24.34 -24.06
C GLU A 241 26.66 23.52 -22.84
N VAL A 242 25.47 23.80 -22.29
CA VAL A 242 24.91 23.05 -21.16
C VAL A 242 24.75 21.62 -21.65
N GLU A 243 25.72 20.75 -21.32
CA GLU A 243 25.58 19.31 -21.48
C GLU A 243 24.25 18.95 -20.83
N VAL A 244 23.28 18.54 -21.65
CA VAL A 244 21.99 18.04 -21.19
C VAL A 244 22.33 16.79 -20.39
N GLU A 245 22.52 16.95 -19.08
CA GLU A 245 22.76 15.84 -18.17
C GLU A 245 21.65 14.83 -18.41
N SER A 246 22.01 13.71 -19.04
CA SER A 246 21.07 12.61 -19.27
C SER A 246 20.60 12.15 -17.90
N GLU A 247 19.32 12.40 -17.56
CA GLU A 247 18.72 11.97 -16.30
C GLU A 247 19.12 10.50 -16.04
N SER A 248 19.90 10.23 -15.00
CA SER A 248 20.45 8.90 -14.74
C SER A 248 19.36 7.84 -14.62
N ASP A 249 19.55 6.66 -15.18
CA ASP A 249 18.57 5.58 -15.07
C ASP A 249 18.26 5.21 -13.61
N ALA A 250 16.99 5.06 -13.29
CA ALA A 250 16.55 4.67 -11.97
C ALA A 250 16.65 3.15 -11.85
N ASP A 251 17.35 2.65 -10.83
CA ASP A 251 17.32 1.22 -10.49
C ASP A 251 16.14 0.96 -9.52
N ARG A 252 15.79 1.94 -8.68
CA ARG A 252 14.69 1.87 -7.72
C ARG A 252 13.67 2.97 -7.95
N GLN A 253 12.40 2.60 -7.80
CA GLN A 253 11.26 3.50 -7.88
C GLN A 253 10.32 3.30 -6.69
N LEU A 254 10.07 4.36 -5.93
CA LEU A 254 9.09 4.35 -4.85
C LEU A 254 7.91 5.24 -5.26
N ILE A 255 6.71 4.68 -5.26
CA ILE A 255 5.47 5.38 -5.61
C ILE A 255 4.54 5.30 -4.40
N TYR A 256 4.21 6.46 -3.86
CA TYR A 256 3.26 6.59 -2.76
C TYR A 256 2.03 7.37 -3.23
N VAL A 257 0.84 6.87 -2.90
CA VAL A 257 -0.44 7.50 -3.21
C VAL A 257 -1.28 7.59 -1.95
N GLN A 258 -1.64 8.82 -1.59
CA GLN A 258 -2.51 9.14 -0.47
C GLN A 258 -3.96 9.27 -0.94
N GLY A 259 -4.84 8.38 -0.52
CA GLY A 259 -6.24 8.39 -0.92
C GLY A 259 -6.39 8.07 -2.41
N LEU A 260 -5.98 6.86 -2.80
CA LEU A 260 -6.04 6.39 -4.19
C LEU A 260 -7.38 6.71 -4.85
N ASP A 261 -7.37 7.56 -5.87
CA ASP A 261 -8.55 7.91 -6.67
C ASP A 261 -8.53 7.22 -8.06
N ARG A 262 -9.67 7.26 -8.76
CA ARG A 262 -9.84 6.61 -10.07
C ARG A 262 -8.84 7.11 -11.14
N TRP A 263 -8.53 8.41 -11.16
CA TRP A 263 -7.58 8.97 -12.12
C TRP A 263 -6.16 8.55 -11.80
N THR A 264 -5.80 8.54 -10.52
CA THR A 264 -4.48 8.09 -10.08
C THR A 264 -4.30 6.59 -10.36
N ALA A 265 -5.32 5.77 -10.13
CA ALA A 265 -5.31 4.35 -10.51
C ALA A 265 -5.17 4.17 -12.03
N SER A 266 -5.93 4.91 -12.85
CA SER A 266 -5.76 4.93 -14.31
C SER A 266 -4.34 5.34 -14.73
N ALA A 267 -3.75 6.35 -14.07
CA ALA A 267 -2.39 6.79 -14.37
C ALA A 267 -1.36 5.69 -14.11
N LEU A 268 -1.50 4.94 -13.02
CA LEU A 268 -0.64 3.79 -12.70
C LEU A 268 -0.81 2.67 -13.72
N ILE A 269 -2.05 2.26 -13.99
CA ILE A 269 -2.39 1.20 -14.96
C ILE A 269 -1.87 1.53 -16.36
N GLY A 270 -2.09 2.77 -16.82
CA GLY A 270 -1.67 3.18 -18.16
C GLY A 270 -0.16 3.41 -18.34
N SER A 271 0.62 3.31 -17.27
CA SER A 271 2.07 3.57 -17.29
C SER A 271 2.93 2.41 -16.76
N VAL A 272 2.32 1.41 -16.12
CA VAL A 272 3.04 0.22 -15.64
C VAL A 272 3.58 -0.61 -16.81
N SER A 273 4.74 -1.23 -16.62
CA SER A 273 5.29 -2.16 -17.60
C SER A 273 4.56 -3.51 -17.52
N ILE A 274 4.42 -4.17 -18.67
CA ILE A 274 3.72 -5.46 -18.78
C ILE A 274 4.17 -6.49 -17.72
N PRO A 275 5.47 -6.68 -17.43
CA PRO A 275 5.89 -7.66 -16.41
C PRO A 275 5.46 -7.31 -14.98
N LEU A 276 5.20 -6.03 -14.68
CA LEU A 276 4.81 -5.57 -13.35
C LEU A 276 3.28 -5.43 -13.20
N ALA A 277 2.54 -5.50 -14.32
CA ALA A 277 1.10 -5.33 -14.34
C ALA A 277 0.33 -6.28 -13.40
N PRO A 278 0.62 -7.59 -13.34
CA PRO A 278 -0.12 -8.48 -12.45
C PRO A 278 0.03 -8.10 -10.97
N ALA A 279 1.24 -7.66 -10.57
CA ALA A 279 1.50 -7.23 -9.20
C ALA A 279 0.77 -5.91 -8.86
N LEU A 280 0.75 -4.95 -9.79
CA LEU A 280 0.01 -3.70 -9.59
C LEU A 280 -1.51 -3.95 -9.55
N ARG A 281 -2.03 -4.77 -10.47
CA ARG A 281 -3.44 -5.15 -10.49
C ARG A 281 -3.87 -5.79 -9.18
N ASP A 282 -3.13 -6.80 -8.71
CA ASP A 282 -3.46 -7.48 -7.46
C ASP A 282 -3.40 -6.49 -6.28
N ALA A 283 -2.40 -5.59 -6.25
CA ALA A 283 -2.31 -4.59 -5.20
C ALA A 283 -3.45 -3.56 -5.22
N LEU A 284 -3.90 -3.13 -6.40
CA LEU A 284 -5.07 -2.26 -6.56
C LEU A 284 -6.33 -2.99 -6.07
N TYR A 285 -6.54 -4.22 -6.52
CA TYR A 285 -7.69 -5.02 -6.09
C TYR A 285 -7.70 -5.23 -4.57
N SER A 286 -6.61 -5.72 -3.98
CA SER A 286 -6.56 -5.97 -2.53
C SER A 286 -6.72 -4.68 -1.72
N HIS A 287 -6.27 -3.53 -2.24
CA HIS A 287 -6.60 -2.23 -1.64
C HIS A 287 -8.10 -1.94 -1.75
N LEU A 288 -8.70 -1.98 -2.94
CA LEU A 288 -10.12 -1.66 -3.14
C LEU A 288 -11.04 -2.57 -2.31
N ALA A 289 -10.81 -3.88 -2.37
CA ALA A 289 -11.57 -4.91 -1.66
C ALA A 289 -11.26 -5.00 -0.15
N SER A 290 -10.36 -4.15 0.37
CA SER A 290 -9.92 -4.16 1.76
C SER A 290 -9.37 -5.50 2.27
N GLU A 291 -8.70 -6.26 1.40
CA GLU A 291 -8.18 -7.57 1.76
C GLU A 291 -7.02 -7.46 2.76
N THR A 292 -6.94 -8.46 3.65
CA THR A 292 -5.80 -8.60 4.56
C THR A 292 -4.85 -9.65 4.01
N PHE A 293 -3.63 -9.26 3.67
CA PHE A 293 -2.64 -10.17 3.10
C PHE A 293 -1.21 -9.73 3.42
N VAL A 294 -0.35 -10.67 3.78
CA VAL A 294 1.10 -10.47 3.84
C VAL A 294 1.75 -11.65 3.16
N GLY A 295 2.52 -11.40 2.11
CA GLY A 295 2.94 -12.46 1.21
C GLY A 295 4.26 -12.20 0.51
N VAL A 296 4.82 -13.30 0.02
CA VAL A 296 6.04 -13.33 -0.77
C VAL A 296 5.81 -14.30 -1.93
N THR A 297 5.99 -13.82 -3.16
CA THR A 297 5.96 -14.64 -4.37
C THR A 297 7.33 -14.57 -5.03
N LEU A 298 8.02 -15.70 -5.09
CA LEU A 298 9.28 -15.87 -5.80
C LEU A 298 9.05 -16.82 -6.98
N PRO A 299 9.23 -16.38 -8.23
CA PRO A 299 8.98 -17.25 -9.38
C PRO A 299 9.98 -18.40 -9.40
N ALA A 300 9.48 -19.63 -9.47
CA ALA A 300 10.32 -20.83 -9.62
C ALA A 300 10.80 -21.01 -11.06
N GLN A 301 9.98 -20.60 -12.04
CA GLN A 301 10.23 -20.68 -13.49
C GLN A 301 9.47 -19.52 -14.17
N GLY A 302 9.97 -19.02 -15.32
CA GLY A 302 9.33 -17.94 -16.08
C GLY A 302 9.97 -16.55 -15.89
N PRO A 303 9.32 -15.45 -16.32
CA PRO A 303 9.84 -14.10 -16.13
C PRO A 303 10.10 -13.84 -14.63
N TRP A 304 11.32 -13.44 -14.32
CA TRP A 304 11.88 -13.39 -12.96
C TRP A 304 11.37 -12.19 -12.14
N VAL A 305 10.07 -12.00 -12.04
CA VAL A 305 9.49 -10.93 -11.23
C VAL A 305 9.18 -11.46 -9.84
N PHE A 306 9.95 -11.03 -8.83
CA PHE A 306 9.58 -11.29 -7.44
C PHE A 306 8.52 -10.29 -6.99
N ARG A 307 7.75 -10.68 -5.97
CA ARG A 307 6.71 -9.84 -5.37
C ARG A 307 6.73 -9.99 -3.85
N PHE A 308 6.65 -8.86 -3.16
CA PHE A 308 6.46 -8.79 -1.72
C PHE A 308 5.26 -7.92 -1.42
N GLU A 309 4.34 -8.38 -0.59
CA GLU A 309 3.01 -7.78 -0.45
C GLU A 309 2.63 -7.57 1.02
N LEU A 310 1.97 -6.43 1.27
CA LEU A 310 1.43 -6.02 2.55
C LEU A 310 0.11 -5.29 2.33
N HIS A 311 -0.99 -5.86 2.79
CA HIS A 311 -2.34 -5.29 2.69
C HIS A 311 -2.98 -5.41 4.07
N LEU A 312 -3.26 -4.29 4.71
CA LEU A 312 -3.78 -4.26 6.08
C LEU A 312 -4.93 -3.25 6.20
N PRO A 313 -6.17 -3.71 6.43
CA PRO A 313 -7.24 -2.85 6.90
C PRO A 313 -7.02 -2.48 8.38
N PHE A 314 -7.45 -1.28 8.77
CA PHE A 314 -7.37 -0.80 10.15
C PHE A 314 -8.51 0.17 10.50
N PRO A 315 -9.01 0.15 11.74
CA PRO A 315 -10.03 1.10 12.20
C PRO A 315 -9.38 2.38 12.71
N VAL A 316 -9.97 3.54 12.41
CA VAL A 316 -9.52 4.82 12.96
C VAL A 316 -10.63 5.46 13.79
N TRP A 317 -10.36 5.67 15.09
CA TRP A 317 -11.28 6.39 15.97
C TRP A 317 -11.07 7.90 15.82
N SER A 318 -12.13 8.65 15.55
CA SER A 318 -12.06 10.10 15.49
C SER A 318 -13.31 10.76 16.08
N ARG A 319 -13.12 12.00 16.52
CA ARG A 319 -14.14 12.87 17.10
C ARG A 319 -14.41 14.01 16.15
N SER A 320 -15.68 14.20 15.79
CA SER A 320 -16.08 15.29 14.92
C SER A 320 -17.55 15.63 15.09
N LEU A 321 -17.94 16.86 14.71
CA LEU A 321 -19.36 17.27 14.72
C LEU A 321 -20.20 16.48 13.70
N LYS A 322 -19.59 16.12 12.56
CA LYS A 322 -20.19 15.36 11.46
C LYS A 322 -19.24 14.28 10.99
N PRO A 323 -19.74 13.15 10.46
CA PRO A 323 -18.88 12.14 9.90
C PRO A 323 -18.20 12.67 8.63
N ARG A 324 -17.00 12.15 8.34
CA ARG A 324 -16.30 12.38 7.08
C ARG A 324 -16.64 11.24 6.12
N GLU A 325 -17.25 11.56 4.99
CA GLU A 325 -17.57 10.57 3.98
C GLU A 325 -16.40 10.38 3.02
N ASP A 326 -16.14 9.14 2.61
CA ASP A 326 -15.18 8.88 1.55
C ASP A 326 -15.76 9.37 0.22
N LEU A 327 -15.05 10.30 -0.42
CA LEU A 327 -15.49 10.90 -1.69
C LEU A 327 -15.24 9.98 -2.89
N ARG A 328 -14.44 8.92 -2.71
CA ARG A 328 -14.18 7.93 -3.75
C ARG A 328 -15.37 7.01 -3.84
N ARG A 329 -15.99 6.94 -5.02
CA ARG A 329 -17.21 6.18 -5.26
C ARG A 329 -17.03 5.21 -6.41
N GLY A 330 -17.62 4.03 -6.27
CA GLY A 330 -17.78 3.08 -7.37
C GLY A 330 -18.84 3.56 -8.38
N GLN A 331 -19.10 2.74 -9.39
CA GLN A 331 -20.18 2.97 -10.35
C GLN A 331 -21.58 2.93 -9.71
N ASP A 332 -21.72 2.19 -8.61
CA ASP A 332 -22.94 2.15 -7.78
C ASP A 332 -23.17 3.44 -6.99
N GLY A 333 -22.18 4.33 -6.92
CA GLY A 333 -22.22 5.56 -6.15
C GLY A 333 -21.94 5.36 -4.66
N GLU A 334 -21.68 4.14 -4.21
CA GLU A 334 -21.34 3.87 -2.82
C GLU A 334 -19.90 4.31 -2.52
N PRO A 335 -19.64 4.81 -1.31
CA PRO A 335 -18.29 5.19 -0.92
C PRO A 335 -17.39 3.96 -0.80
N LEU A 336 -16.12 4.10 -1.22
CA LEU A 336 -15.14 3.02 -1.17
C LEU A 336 -14.87 2.52 0.27
N ARG A 337 -15.03 3.40 1.25
CA ARG A 337 -14.87 3.11 2.68
C ARG A 337 -16.03 3.67 3.48
N HIS A 338 -16.36 2.96 4.56
CA HIS A 338 -17.45 3.34 5.43
C HIS A 338 -16.94 3.83 6.78
N TYR A 339 -17.86 4.46 7.51
CA TYR A 339 -17.69 4.78 8.92
C TYR A 339 -18.84 4.20 9.72
N THR A 340 -18.58 3.96 11.01
CA THR A 340 -19.60 3.58 11.99
C THR A 340 -19.74 4.69 13.03
N ASP A 341 -20.96 5.18 13.22
CA ASP A 341 -21.29 6.07 14.34
C ASP A 341 -21.26 5.28 15.64
N VAL A 342 -20.30 5.62 16.51
CA VAL A 342 -20.12 5.02 17.84
C VAL A 342 -20.37 6.04 18.95
N THR A 343 -21.17 7.07 18.69
CA THR A 343 -21.51 8.12 19.67
C THR A 343 -22.20 7.56 20.91
N PHE A 344 -22.84 6.40 20.83
CA PHE A 344 -23.37 5.69 22.02
C PHE A 344 -22.29 5.27 23.03
N LEU A 345 -21.00 5.28 22.63
CA LEU A 345 -19.87 5.08 23.52
C LEU A 345 -19.38 6.38 24.15
N ASN A 346 -19.83 7.54 23.67
CA ASN A 346 -19.53 8.85 24.23
C ASN A 346 -20.56 9.20 25.32
N TRP A 347 -20.11 9.22 26.57
CA TRP A 347 -20.95 9.54 27.74
C TRP A 347 -20.90 11.01 28.15
N GLY A 348 -20.28 11.89 27.35
CA GLY A 348 -20.23 13.32 27.62
C GLY A 348 -21.36 14.08 26.92
N ASP A 349 -21.82 15.18 27.53
CA ASP A 349 -22.87 16.06 26.99
C ASP A 349 -22.39 16.98 25.84
N GLY A 350 -21.27 16.63 25.20
CA GLY A 350 -20.67 17.45 24.14
C GLY A 350 -21.43 17.33 22.81
N PRO A 351 -21.38 18.36 21.95
CA PRO A 351 -21.98 18.29 20.61
C PRO A 351 -21.20 17.39 19.63
N GLU A 352 -19.97 17.01 20.00
CA GLU A 352 -19.12 16.14 19.19
C GLU A 352 -19.59 14.69 19.24
N ARG A 353 -19.55 14.06 18.08
CA ARG A 353 -19.84 12.65 17.88
C ARG A 353 -18.55 11.86 17.74
N GLU A 354 -18.63 10.56 18.01
CA GLU A 354 -17.50 9.64 17.87
C GLU A 354 -17.78 8.66 16.74
N TYR A 355 -16.79 8.48 15.86
CA TYR A 355 -16.88 7.62 14.69
C TYR A 355 -15.68 6.69 14.62
N ILE A 356 -15.89 5.50 14.07
CA ILE A 356 -14.83 4.59 13.63
C ILE A 356 -14.85 4.53 12.12
N TYR A 357 -13.75 4.93 11.49
CA TYR A 357 -13.56 4.92 10.05
C TYR A 357 -12.80 3.68 9.61
N GLU A 358 -13.18 3.13 8.46
CA GLU A 358 -12.41 2.07 7.79
C GLU A 358 -11.24 2.69 7.04
N GLY A 359 -10.02 2.29 7.38
CA GLY A 359 -8.80 2.63 6.65
C GLY A 359 -8.11 1.40 6.10
N HIS A 360 -7.31 1.58 5.04
CA HIS A 360 -6.51 0.52 4.44
C HIS A 360 -5.15 1.05 4.02
N VAL A 361 -4.12 0.23 4.21
CA VAL A 361 -2.80 0.43 3.60
C VAL A 361 -2.44 -0.80 2.77
N SER A 362 -2.01 -0.55 1.54
CA SER A 362 -1.48 -1.57 0.64
C SER A 362 -0.08 -1.16 0.20
N CYS A 363 0.87 -2.09 0.24
CA CYS A 363 2.21 -1.90 -0.28
C CYS A 363 2.66 -3.16 -1.02
N VAL A 364 3.13 -2.98 -2.25
CA VAL A 364 3.75 -4.05 -3.04
C VAL A 364 5.14 -3.62 -3.48
N VAL A 365 6.14 -4.46 -3.22
CA VAL A 365 7.50 -4.31 -3.75
C VAL A 365 7.70 -5.39 -4.81
N VAL A 366 7.96 -4.96 -6.04
CA VAL A 366 7.99 -5.82 -7.21
C VAL A 366 9.20 -5.49 -8.08
N GLY A 367 9.90 -6.49 -8.61
CA GLY A 367 11.07 -6.23 -9.45
C GLY A 367 11.62 -7.46 -10.13
N SER A 368 12.48 -7.25 -11.13
CA SER A 368 13.15 -8.35 -11.85
C SER A 368 14.32 -8.94 -11.06
N ASN A 369 14.92 -8.14 -10.17
CA ASN A 369 16.03 -8.55 -9.31
C ASN A 369 16.24 -7.54 -8.17
N ARG A 370 17.18 -7.82 -7.27
CA ARG A 370 17.47 -6.98 -6.10
C ARG A 370 17.96 -5.56 -6.42
N GLN A 371 18.42 -5.32 -7.64
CA GLN A 371 18.90 -4.00 -8.07
C GLN A 371 17.76 -3.19 -8.70
N ILE A 372 16.94 -3.84 -9.53
CA ILE A 372 15.89 -3.20 -10.32
C ILE A 372 14.52 -3.57 -9.78
N TRP A 373 13.90 -2.64 -9.06
CA TRP A 373 12.60 -2.85 -8.43
C TRP A 373 11.81 -1.57 -8.22
N SER A 374 10.50 -1.73 -8.03
CA SER A 374 9.55 -0.68 -7.76
C SER A 374 8.70 -1.02 -6.53
N ALA A 375 8.34 -0.02 -5.75
CA ALA A 375 7.35 -0.13 -4.69
C ALA A 375 6.16 0.75 -4.99
N TYR A 376 4.96 0.22 -4.79
CA TYR A 376 3.71 0.96 -4.85
C TYR A 376 3.08 0.89 -3.46
N CYS A 377 2.70 2.03 -2.89
CA CYS A 377 2.01 2.10 -1.62
C CYS A 377 0.78 3.00 -1.73
N PHE A 378 -0.37 2.48 -1.30
CA PHE A 378 -1.67 3.14 -1.27
C PHE A 378 -2.12 3.24 0.17
N GLU A 379 -2.48 4.44 0.63
CA GLU A 379 -2.93 4.67 2.00
C GLU A 379 -4.23 5.47 2.04
N ASP A 380 -5.22 4.99 2.79
CA ASP A 380 -6.46 5.73 3.05
C ASP A 380 -6.25 6.83 4.10
N LYS A 381 -6.65 8.05 3.76
CA LYS A 381 -6.51 9.25 4.63
C LYS A 381 -7.77 10.14 4.65
N TYR A 382 -8.90 9.68 4.09
CA TYR A 382 -10.15 10.48 4.00
C TYR A 382 -10.74 10.86 5.37
N PHE A 383 -10.40 10.10 6.42
CA PHE A 383 -10.84 10.35 7.79
C PHE A 383 -10.00 11.43 8.51
N GLU A 384 -8.90 11.91 7.92
CA GLU A 384 -8.03 12.92 8.55
C GLU A 384 -8.60 14.34 8.44
N SER A 385 -8.14 15.22 9.33
CA SER A 385 -8.51 16.64 9.26
C SER A 385 -7.74 17.28 8.13
N PRO A 386 -8.30 18.26 7.40
CA PRO A 386 -7.50 19.07 6.47
C PRO A 386 -6.31 19.76 7.16
N ASP A 387 -6.37 19.95 8.48
CA ASP A 387 -5.28 20.53 9.28
C ASP A 387 -4.21 19.50 9.70
N THR A 388 -4.36 18.22 9.37
CA THR A 388 -3.39 17.18 9.74
C THR A 388 -2.15 17.28 8.86
N ARG A 389 -0.96 17.37 9.48
CA ARG A 389 0.35 17.51 8.81
C ARG A 389 0.93 16.18 8.33
N GLN A 390 0.20 15.46 7.47
CA GLN A 390 0.63 14.19 6.89
C GLN A 390 0.15 14.03 5.44
N THR A 391 0.10 15.14 4.70
CA THR A 391 -0.16 15.13 3.27
C THR A 391 1.11 14.82 2.49
N VAL A 392 0.97 14.37 1.24
CA VAL A 392 2.10 14.25 0.30
C VAL A 392 2.87 15.57 0.19
N ARG A 393 2.15 16.69 0.24
CA ARG A 393 2.70 18.04 0.25
C ARG A 393 3.54 18.31 1.50
N ASP A 394 3.07 17.92 2.68
CA ASP A 394 3.84 18.08 3.92
C ASP A 394 5.19 17.32 3.84
N TYR A 395 5.20 16.07 3.36
CA TYR A 395 6.45 15.31 3.16
C TYR A 395 7.45 16.02 2.23
N TYR A 396 6.95 16.69 1.20
CA TYR A 396 7.79 17.45 0.28
C TYR A 396 8.28 18.76 0.89
N GLU A 397 7.39 19.54 1.50
CA GLU A 397 7.73 20.83 2.11
C GLU A 397 8.72 20.66 3.27
N ASP A 398 8.53 19.62 4.10
CA ASP A 398 9.46 19.28 5.18
C ASP A 398 10.86 18.90 4.65
N SER A 399 10.94 18.36 3.42
CA SER A 399 12.21 18.02 2.77
C SER A 399 12.98 19.22 2.22
N LEU A 400 12.31 20.36 2.03
CA LEU A 400 12.93 21.60 1.51
C LEU A 400 13.56 22.48 2.59
N GLY A 401 13.32 22.20 3.88
CA GLY A 401 13.86 22.99 4.97
C GLY A 401 15.41 22.96 5.03
N PRO A 402 16.07 23.96 5.64
CA PRO A 402 17.54 23.96 5.82
C PRO A 402 18.07 22.72 6.57
N GLU A 403 17.22 22.15 7.43
CA GLU A 403 17.45 20.91 8.18
C GLU A 403 16.52 19.78 7.70
N GLY A 404 15.84 19.98 6.57
CA GLY A 404 14.87 19.05 6.02
C GLY A 404 15.54 17.75 5.58
N ALA A 405 15.22 16.66 6.25
CA ALA A 405 15.52 15.32 5.76
C ALA A 405 14.31 14.84 4.94
N PRO A 406 14.48 14.41 3.69
CA PRO A 406 13.37 13.85 2.93
C PRO A 406 12.90 12.57 3.61
N MET A 407 11.69 12.57 4.16
CA MET A 407 11.15 11.38 4.84
C MET A 407 10.47 10.45 3.83
N ASP A 408 10.56 9.15 4.05
CA ASP A 408 9.94 8.13 3.20
C ASP A 408 8.45 7.94 3.57
N PRO A 409 7.51 8.38 2.73
CA PRO A 409 6.09 8.25 3.02
C PRO A 409 5.60 6.80 3.01
N LEU A 410 6.26 5.86 2.33
CA LEU A 410 5.87 4.44 2.39
C LEU A 410 6.07 3.87 3.80
N THR A 411 6.98 4.46 4.57
CA THR A 411 7.25 4.12 5.97
C THR A 411 6.52 5.04 6.95
N ASN A 412 5.48 5.76 6.51
CA ASN A 412 4.77 6.75 7.33
C ASN A 412 5.73 7.85 7.89
N GLY A 413 6.82 8.14 7.18
CA GLY A 413 7.84 9.09 7.62
C GLY A 413 8.69 8.63 8.81
N GLU A 414 8.81 7.33 9.07
CA GLU A 414 9.70 6.82 10.13
C GLU A 414 11.17 6.76 9.68
N PHE A 415 11.44 6.67 8.38
CA PHE A 415 12.78 6.59 7.82
C PHE A 415 13.08 7.77 6.89
N ASP A 416 14.33 8.22 6.91
CA ASP A 416 14.85 9.14 5.90
C ASP A 416 14.93 8.41 4.55
N ALA A 417 14.27 8.96 3.54
CA ALA A 417 14.22 8.47 2.18
C ALA A 417 15.63 8.24 1.62
N ASN A 418 16.63 9.04 1.98
CA ASN A 418 18.04 8.93 1.57
C ASN A 418 18.79 7.74 2.19
N TYR A 419 18.29 7.17 3.28
CA TYR A 419 18.95 6.07 4.01
C TYR A 419 18.10 4.79 4.07
N THR A 420 17.08 4.70 3.21
CA THR A 420 16.25 3.49 3.09
C THR A 420 17.05 2.27 2.59
N PRO A 421 16.72 1.05 3.04
CA PRO A 421 17.36 -0.16 2.57
C PRO A 421 17.34 -0.30 1.04
N GLN A 422 18.46 -0.74 0.47
CA GLN A 422 18.59 -0.92 -0.98
C GLN A 422 17.97 -2.22 -1.47
N LYS A 423 18.01 -3.26 -0.62
CA LYS A 423 17.45 -4.56 -0.96
C LYS A 423 15.94 -4.54 -0.78
N PRO A 424 15.17 -5.06 -1.74
CA PRO A 424 13.72 -5.01 -1.70
C PRO A 424 13.15 -5.76 -0.48
N GLU A 425 13.80 -6.84 -0.03
CA GLU A 425 13.36 -7.59 1.16
C GLU A 425 13.49 -6.77 2.44
N GLU A 426 14.65 -6.12 2.61
CA GLU A 426 14.94 -5.28 3.77
C GLU A 426 14.04 -4.03 3.76
N TYR A 427 13.77 -3.50 2.58
CA TYR A 427 12.88 -2.36 2.40
C TYR A 427 11.43 -2.69 2.76
N LEU A 428 10.89 -3.82 2.28
CA LEU A 428 9.55 -4.26 2.69
C LEU A 428 9.47 -4.44 4.21
N LEU A 429 10.49 -5.02 4.84
CA LEU A 429 10.49 -5.19 6.30
C LEU A 429 10.45 -3.85 7.04
N ALA A 430 11.13 -2.80 6.52
CA ALA A 430 11.04 -1.45 7.07
C ALA A 430 9.61 -0.88 6.95
N VAL A 431 8.97 -1.04 5.78
CA VAL A 431 7.57 -0.63 5.56
C VAL A 431 6.63 -1.41 6.48
N LEU A 432 6.78 -2.73 6.57
CA LEU A 432 5.97 -3.60 7.42
C LEU A 432 6.07 -3.17 8.88
N TRP A 433 7.27 -2.91 9.39
CA TRP A 433 7.47 -2.46 10.76
C TRP A 433 6.76 -1.12 11.00
N ALA A 434 7.01 -0.12 10.14
CA ALA A 434 6.45 1.21 10.30
C ALA A 434 4.92 1.22 10.21
N ARG A 435 4.34 0.56 9.20
CA ARG A 435 2.89 0.49 8.99
C ARG A 435 2.19 -0.34 10.06
N THR A 436 2.79 -1.44 10.52
CA THR A 436 2.21 -2.21 11.64
C THR A 436 2.23 -1.41 12.94
N LYS A 437 3.29 -0.63 13.21
CA LYS A 437 3.36 0.27 14.38
C LYS A 437 2.26 1.34 14.34
N GLN A 438 2.05 1.96 13.18
CA GLN A 438 0.96 2.92 12.95
C GLN A 438 -0.41 2.29 13.21
N ILE A 439 -0.69 1.15 12.57
CA ILE A 439 -1.96 0.43 12.71
C ILE A 439 -2.19 -0.03 14.15
N TYR A 440 -1.16 -0.52 14.82
CA TYR A 440 -1.24 -0.92 16.22
C TYR A 440 -1.65 0.24 17.13
N THR A 441 -1.15 1.46 16.84
CA THR A 441 -1.51 2.68 17.58
C THR A 441 -3.00 2.99 17.42
N HIS A 442 -3.55 2.91 16.21
CA HIS A 442 -4.98 3.10 15.97
C HIS A 442 -5.83 2.05 16.70
N TRP A 443 -5.42 0.78 16.69
CA TRP A 443 -6.10 -0.29 17.43
C TRP A 443 -6.07 -0.05 18.95
N LEU A 444 -4.93 0.40 19.50
CA LEU A 444 -4.83 0.75 20.91
C LEU A 444 -5.77 1.90 21.28
N GLN A 445 -5.90 2.90 20.41
CA GLN A 445 -6.83 4.00 20.61
C GLN A 445 -8.28 3.50 20.69
N VAL A 446 -8.72 2.67 19.74
CA VAL A 446 -10.07 2.08 19.74
C VAL A 446 -10.31 1.26 21.01
N LYS A 447 -9.36 0.38 21.38
CA LYS A 447 -9.43 -0.44 22.59
C LYS A 447 -9.49 0.41 23.86
N GLY A 448 -8.69 1.47 23.92
CA GLY A 448 -8.65 2.41 25.04
C GLY A 448 -9.99 3.11 25.24
N LYS A 449 -10.57 3.64 24.14
CA LYS A 449 -11.88 4.28 24.14
C LYS A 449 -12.99 3.34 24.57
N GLN A 450 -13.04 2.13 23.99
CA GLN A 450 -14.02 1.12 24.37
C GLN A 450 -13.94 0.77 25.87
N LYS A 451 -12.73 0.55 26.41
CA LYS A 451 -12.54 0.28 27.84
C LYS A 451 -13.02 1.44 28.72
N GLN A 452 -12.72 2.67 28.31
CA GLN A 452 -13.17 3.87 29.03
C GLN A 452 -14.70 3.94 29.07
N SER A 453 -15.37 3.75 27.93
CA SER A 453 -16.84 3.78 27.84
C SER A 453 -17.49 2.69 28.70
N ILE A 454 -16.93 1.47 28.74
CA ILE A 454 -17.41 0.39 29.62
C ILE A 454 -17.25 0.77 31.11
N LYS A 455 -16.13 1.38 31.49
CA LYS A 455 -15.90 1.84 32.88
C LYS A 455 -16.90 2.94 33.28
N VAL A 456 -17.29 3.82 32.37
CA VAL A 456 -18.30 4.86 32.64
C VAL A 456 -19.68 4.24 32.74
N TYR A 457 -20.06 3.38 31.78
CA TYR A 457 -21.32 2.64 31.82
C TYR A 457 -21.54 1.93 33.16
N LYS A 458 -20.54 1.16 33.64
CA LYS A 458 -20.62 0.45 34.91
C LYS A 458 -20.85 1.36 36.11
N ARG A 459 -20.24 2.55 36.12
CA ARG A 459 -20.42 3.55 37.18
C ARG A 459 -21.83 4.13 37.16
N VAL A 460 -22.34 4.48 35.98
CA VAL A 460 -23.69 5.01 35.80
C VAL A 460 -24.74 3.96 36.17
N SER A 461 -24.57 2.70 35.73
CA SER A 461 -25.50 1.61 35.99
C SER A 461 -25.53 1.15 37.45
N ALA A 462 -24.44 1.35 38.19
CA ALA A 462 -24.35 0.99 39.61
C ALA A 462 -24.91 2.08 40.54
N SER A 463 -25.10 3.31 40.04
CA SER A 463 -25.71 4.38 40.80
C SER A 463 -27.22 4.14 40.89
N PRO A 464 -27.82 4.00 42.08
CA PRO A 464 -29.26 3.79 42.27
C PRO A 464 -30.12 5.03 41.95
N SER A 465 -29.59 5.97 41.17
CA SER A 465 -30.31 7.16 40.74
C SER A 465 -31.51 6.75 39.87
N PRO A 466 -32.72 7.31 40.10
CA PRO A 466 -33.93 7.01 39.35
C PRO A 466 -33.94 7.68 37.95
N CYS A 467 -32.84 7.55 37.21
CA CYS A 467 -32.74 8.06 35.84
C CYS A 467 -33.31 7.04 34.84
N ASP A 468 -34.01 7.57 33.84
CA ASP A 468 -34.80 6.90 32.80
C ASP A 468 -34.19 5.57 32.29
N SER A 469 -34.77 4.45 32.74
CA SER A 469 -34.29 3.08 32.45
C SER A 469 -34.25 2.75 30.95
N ARG A 470 -34.97 3.50 30.11
CA ARG A 470 -34.97 3.36 28.65
C ARG A 470 -33.61 3.60 28.01
N SER A 471 -32.82 4.56 28.52
CA SER A 471 -31.51 4.90 27.91
C SER A 471 -30.46 3.80 28.09
N VAL A 472 -30.53 3.05 29.19
CA VAL A 472 -29.55 2.01 29.54
C VAL A 472 -29.73 0.76 28.67
N GLU A 473 -30.98 0.35 28.42
CA GLU A 473 -31.28 -0.80 27.56
C GLU A 473 -30.97 -0.54 26.08
N GLU A 474 -31.19 0.69 25.60
CA GLU A 474 -30.82 1.10 24.24
C GLU A 474 -29.30 1.05 24.05
N CYS A 475 -28.52 1.57 24.99
CA CYS A 475 -27.06 1.48 24.97
C CYS A 475 -26.55 0.02 25.02
N ALA A 476 -27.11 -0.81 25.91
CA ALA A 476 -26.72 -2.21 26.01
C ALA A 476 -27.04 -2.99 24.70
N SER A 477 -28.17 -2.69 24.08
CA SER A 477 -28.58 -3.28 22.80
C SER A 477 -27.68 -2.82 21.65
N ALA A 478 -27.29 -1.55 21.61
CA ALA A 478 -26.36 -1.00 20.61
C ALA A 478 -24.97 -1.64 20.71
N ILE A 479 -24.42 -1.78 21.93
CA ILE A 479 -23.16 -2.48 22.17
C ILE A 479 -23.23 -3.93 21.68
N LYS A 480 -24.33 -4.63 21.98
CA LYS A 480 -24.51 -6.03 21.57
C LYS A 480 -24.57 -6.17 20.05
N ARG A 481 -25.31 -5.29 19.35
CA ARG A 481 -25.38 -5.27 17.87
C ARG A 481 -24.02 -5.01 17.24
N TYR A 482 -23.28 -4.02 17.75
CA TYR A 482 -21.94 -3.69 17.25
C TYR A 482 -20.97 -4.88 17.40
N MET A 483 -20.95 -5.52 18.58
CA MET A 483 -20.09 -6.69 18.83
C MET A 483 -20.46 -7.89 17.95
N SER A 484 -21.75 -8.11 17.67
CA SER A 484 -22.21 -9.16 16.75
C SER A 484 -21.89 -8.86 15.28
N GLY A 485 -21.90 -7.58 14.88
CA GLY A 485 -21.50 -7.15 13.53
C GLY A 485 -20.03 -7.44 13.25
N ILE A 486 -19.13 -7.12 14.20
CA ILE A 486 -17.70 -7.44 14.09
C ILE A 486 -17.47 -8.95 13.94
N GLN A 487 -18.23 -9.78 14.66
CA GLN A 487 -18.12 -11.23 14.54
C GLN A 487 -18.58 -11.73 13.17
N HIS A 488 -19.63 -11.16 12.58
CA HIS A 488 -20.10 -11.56 11.24
C HIS A 488 -19.15 -11.14 10.12
N ALA A 489 -18.52 -9.96 10.23
CA ALA A 489 -17.50 -9.53 9.28
C ALA A 489 -16.32 -10.53 9.22
N ARG A 490 -15.94 -11.08 10.38
CA ARG A 490 -14.90 -12.12 10.51
C ARG A 490 -15.22 -13.48 9.89
N TYR A 491 -16.47 -13.75 9.53
CA TYR A 491 -16.91 -15.02 8.93
C TYR A 491 -17.18 -14.94 7.43
N LYS A 492 -17.20 -13.73 6.86
CA LYS A 492 -17.37 -13.50 5.42
C LYS A 492 -16.06 -13.19 4.68
N SER A 493 -15.00 -12.85 5.42
CA SER A 493 -13.59 -12.92 4.99
C SER A 493 -13.04 -14.32 5.25
#